data_AF-C1E2P9-F1
#
_entry.id   AF-C1E2P9-F1
#
_cell.length_a   1.000
_cell.length_b   1.000
_cell.length_c   1.000
_cell.angle_alpha   90.00
_cell.angle_beta   90.00
_cell.angle_gamma   90.00
#
_symmetry.space_group_name_H-M   'P 1'
#
loop_
_entity.id
_entity.type
_entity.pdbx_description
1 polymer ?
#
loop_
_entity_poly.entity_id
_entity_poly.type
_entity_poly.pdbx_seq_one_letter_code
_entity_poly.pdbx_strand_id
1 'polypeptide(L)'
;MGNKNCVPELFGGKTDTASDANDRPRAPKDAETIASPSKQAMKSSAHPEPSSSAPAAAAQRTRKPSTPGALKRMEKREQRRAVTASLPEAWRLLEERQRAVIRRVAECERAAGYVGTNRAKKTAWDNARYQGLGGKNYLKGGKRGGARQKEIENGVVGAEEEDGGAMVERGNEAVNDGVGGTAGGGWYAGKTDEEIVADTVSWLAQEMRAMMIYRDYRDIYERALAILDKWRRSFPKSVWIRVVKSGRIAKELNECAPVIKHALDRVAKMPVPADPDERATVIDLCSGFGYLGMFLSEMLDPRKVKMIALVDKQWPMFNAAPKSHQINWDHVYGIDGWDPEWPIKLQTRKDDIKQAGQLRQIEKHVFGKHRGPFIILAVHLCGTLSVKAVEMFNLHENASDLVLKPCCLPGWNHTYTHDTWELGGHCIPVKDVCAKGKWKGNRWIGPPRSHLRHKFATWCDNLYKGIDVAESEKRTEQILIQEEGGHQNTFMFAERERFSGGR
;
A
#
# COMPACT_ATOMS: atom_id res chain seq x y z
N MET A 1 -13.10 20.23 53.99
CA MET A 1 -14.42 20.39 54.63
C MET A 1 -15.31 21.20 53.70
N GLY A 2 -16.54 20.75 53.44
CA GLY A 2 -17.55 21.41 52.59
C GLY A 2 -17.28 21.27 51.08
N ASN A 3 -18.23 21.03 50.19
CA ASN A 3 -19.68 21.15 50.29
C ASN A 3 -20.36 20.24 49.24
N LYS A 4 -21.40 19.50 49.64
CA LYS A 4 -22.31 18.75 48.77
C LYS A 4 -23.56 19.62 48.57
N ASN A 5 -24.05 19.71 47.33
CA ASN A 5 -25.47 19.75 46.94
C ASN A 5 -25.59 20.09 45.45
N CYS A 6 -26.25 19.23 44.68
CA CYS A 6 -27.41 19.59 43.85
C CYS A 6 -28.07 18.35 43.23
N VAL A 7 -29.39 18.46 43.11
CA VAL A 7 -30.45 17.48 42.89
C VAL A 7 -30.64 17.18 41.38
N PRO A 8 -31.25 16.03 40.99
CA PRO A 8 -31.66 15.77 39.60
C PRO A 8 -33.18 16.00 39.38
N GLU A 9 -33.55 16.68 38.29
CA GLU A 9 -34.91 16.69 37.71
C GLU A 9 -34.81 16.12 36.28
N LEU A 10 -35.43 14.99 35.96
CA LEU A 10 -36.85 14.78 35.57
C LEU A 10 -37.27 15.56 34.31
N PHE A 11 -37.34 14.86 33.16
CA PHE A 11 -38.44 15.01 32.21
C PHE A 11 -38.61 13.70 31.41
N GLY A 12 -39.75 13.05 31.61
CA GLY A 12 -40.32 12.08 30.69
C GLY A 12 -41.34 12.75 29.76
N GLY A 13 -41.68 12.09 28.66
CA GLY A 13 -42.77 12.52 27.80
C GLY A 13 -42.82 11.76 26.47
N LYS A 14 -43.50 10.61 26.47
CA LYS A 14 -44.06 9.98 25.27
C LYS A 14 -45.33 10.75 24.86
N THR A 15 -45.56 10.90 23.57
CA THR A 15 -46.92 10.99 23.01
C THR A 15 -46.97 10.27 21.66
N ASP A 16 -47.81 9.25 21.61
CA ASP A 16 -48.34 8.65 20.39
C ASP A 16 -49.41 9.58 19.79
N THR A 17 -49.44 9.71 18.46
CA THR A 17 -50.69 9.91 17.70
C THR A 17 -50.49 9.40 16.28
N ALA A 18 -51.31 8.41 15.92
CA ALA A 18 -51.56 7.96 14.56
C ALA A 18 -52.65 8.80 13.90
N SER A 19 -52.55 9.00 12.58
CA SER A 19 -53.69 9.19 11.68
C SER A 19 -53.24 9.04 10.21
N ASP A 20 -53.83 8.06 9.52
CA ASP A 20 -54.45 8.13 8.17
C ASP A 20 -53.81 8.98 7.05
N ALA A 21 -53.83 8.64 5.77
CA ALA A 21 -54.28 7.49 4.99
C ALA A 21 -53.84 7.72 3.52
N ASN A 22 -53.74 6.63 2.75
CA ASN A 22 -53.95 6.47 1.29
C ASN A 22 -53.61 7.62 0.31
N ASP A 23 -52.77 7.33 -0.69
CA ASP A 23 -53.23 6.83 -2.01
C ASP A 23 -52.11 6.97 -3.05
N ARG A 24 -51.84 5.89 -3.81
CA ARG A 24 -51.59 5.91 -5.27
C ARG A 24 -51.23 4.52 -5.83
N PRO A 25 -51.59 4.23 -7.10
CA PRO A 25 -51.90 2.89 -7.57
C PRO A 25 -50.77 2.21 -8.35
N ARG A 26 -50.81 0.87 -8.35
CA ARG A 26 -50.05 -0.04 -9.23
C ARG A 26 -50.60 0.00 -10.66
N ALA A 27 -49.69 -0.06 -11.64
CA ALA A 27 -49.99 -0.41 -13.02
C ALA A 27 -49.38 -1.80 -13.36
N PRO A 28 -50.10 -2.68 -14.07
CA PRO A 28 -49.59 -3.97 -14.54
C PRO A 28 -49.28 -3.97 -16.05
N LYS A 29 -48.44 -4.91 -16.51
CA LYS A 29 -48.73 -5.91 -17.55
C LYS A 29 -47.48 -6.43 -18.28
N ASP A 30 -47.31 -7.74 -18.15
CA ASP A 30 -47.30 -8.77 -19.21
C ASP A 30 -46.34 -8.72 -20.41
N ALA A 31 -45.91 -9.95 -20.71
CA ALA A 31 -44.95 -10.40 -21.70
C ALA A 31 -45.45 -10.33 -23.14
N GLU A 32 -44.51 -10.31 -24.09
CA GLU A 32 -44.72 -10.97 -25.37
C GLU A 32 -43.42 -11.53 -25.95
N THR A 33 -43.49 -12.80 -26.33
CA THR A 33 -42.45 -13.61 -26.97
C THR A 33 -42.91 -13.83 -28.40
N ILE A 34 -42.08 -13.52 -29.41
CA ILE A 34 -42.33 -13.93 -30.80
C ILE A 34 -41.03 -14.50 -31.39
N ALA A 35 -41.18 -15.66 -32.03
CA ALA A 35 -40.13 -16.48 -32.61
C ALA A 35 -40.06 -16.37 -34.15
N SER A 36 -38.85 -16.58 -34.67
CA SER A 36 -38.51 -17.22 -35.98
C SER A 36 -38.85 -16.47 -37.29
N PRO A 37 -38.28 -16.84 -38.48
CA PRO A 37 -37.49 -18.04 -38.82
C PRO A 37 -36.22 -17.86 -39.69
N SER A 38 -35.49 -18.97 -39.75
CA SER A 38 -34.46 -19.42 -40.71
C SER A 38 -34.85 -19.34 -42.20
N LYS A 39 -33.86 -19.22 -43.11
CA LYS A 39 -33.73 -20.08 -44.31
C LYS A 39 -32.37 -19.98 -45.01
N GLN A 40 -31.83 -21.16 -45.31
CA GLN A 40 -30.69 -21.47 -46.18
C GLN A 40 -31.00 -21.22 -47.66
N ALA A 41 -29.97 -21.06 -48.49
CA ALA A 41 -29.96 -21.58 -49.87
C ALA A 41 -28.52 -21.84 -50.37
N MET A 42 -28.36 -23.02 -50.96
CA MET A 42 -27.16 -23.61 -51.59
C MET A 42 -27.12 -23.34 -53.11
N LYS A 43 -25.93 -23.52 -53.73
CA LYS A 43 -25.59 -24.20 -55.03
C LYS A 43 -24.33 -23.56 -55.65
N SER A 44 -23.17 -24.23 -55.85
CA SER A 44 -22.77 -25.27 -56.84
C SER A 44 -23.03 -24.85 -58.30
N SER A 45 -22.21 -25.01 -59.33
CA SER A 45 -20.89 -25.62 -59.63
C SER A 45 -20.77 -25.59 -61.17
N ALA A 46 -19.63 -25.29 -61.79
CA ALA A 46 -19.28 -25.78 -63.14
C ALA A 46 -17.82 -25.43 -63.56
N HIS A 47 -17.11 -26.46 -64.02
CA HIS A 47 -15.89 -26.48 -64.85
C HIS A 47 -16.32 -26.95 -66.27
N PRO A 48 -15.57 -26.74 -67.38
CA PRO A 48 -14.17 -27.22 -67.54
C PRO A 48 -13.20 -26.39 -68.44
N GLU A 49 -11.93 -26.81 -68.32
CA GLU A 49 -10.65 -26.60 -69.06
C GLU A 49 -10.72 -26.69 -70.62
N PRO A 50 -9.64 -26.47 -71.44
CA PRO A 50 -8.19 -26.53 -71.12
C PRO A 50 -7.19 -25.54 -71.81
N SER A 51 -5.93 -25.64 -71.35
CA SER A 51 -4.64 -25.55 -72.08
C SER A 51 -3.80 -24.25 -72.08
N SER A 52 -2.63 -24.28 -71.43
CA SER A 52 -1.30 -24.33 -72.08
C SER A 52 -0.13 -23.91 -71.14
N SER A 53 0.90 -24.76 -71.14
CA SER A 53 2.35 -24.62 -70.80
C SER A 53 2.92 -23.40 -70.02
N ALA A 54 3.36 -23.68 -68.78
CA ALA A 54 4.65 -23.40 -68.08
C ALA A 54 5.61 -22.26 -68.54
N PRO A 55 6.32 -21.53 -67.64
CA PRO A 55 7.31 -22.14 -66.71
C PRO A 55 7.53 -21.54 -65.30
N ALA A 56 8.10 -22.39 -64.43
CA ALA A 56 8.99 -22.18 -63.27
C ALA A 56 8.59 -21.20 -62.13
N ALA A 57 8.11 -21.79 -61.02
CA ALA A 57 7.71 -21.15 -59.79
C ALA A 57 8.89 -20.70 -58.88
N ALA A 58 8.88 -19.42 -58.47
CA ALA A 58 9.52 -18.95 -57.25
C ALA A 58 8.55 -19.17 -56.08
N ALA A 59 8.89 -20.06 -55.14
CA ALA A 59 8.04 -20.41 -54.01
C ALA A 59 7.84 -19.23 -53.04
N GLN A 60 6.77 -18.45 -53.23
CA GLN A 60 6.19 -17.61 -52.19
C GLN A 60 5.68 -18.53 -51.07
N ARG A 61 6.42 -18.59 -49.96
CA ARG A 61 5.94 -19.19 -48.71
C ARG A 61 4.72 -18.40 -48.23
N THR A 62 3.53 -18.88 -48.57
CA THR A 62 2.27 -18.45 -47.98
C THR A 62 2.36 -18.67 -46.47
N ARG A 63 2.35 -17.57 -45.70
CA ARG A 63 2.31 -17.63 -44.24
C ARG A 63 1.04 -18.40 -43.85
N LYS A 64 1.21 -19.54 -43.16
CA LYS A 64 0.09 -20.31 -42.61
C LYS A 64 -0.85 -19.38 -41.83
N PRO A 65 -2.17 -19.52 -41.97
CA PRO A 65 -3.11 -18.71 -41.21
C PRO A 65 -2.85 -18.88 -39.71
N SER A 66 -2.80 -17.76 -39.00
CA SER A 66 -2.57 -17.73 -37.56
C SER A 66 -3.63 -18.56 -36.84
N THR A 67 -3.19 -19.57 -36.09
CA THR A 67 -4.08 -20.39 -35.26
C THR A 67 -4.97 -19.52 -34.36
N PRO A 68 -6.18 -19.95 -33.96
CA PRO A 68 -7.05 -19.20 -33.05
C PRO A 68 -6.35 -18.78 -31.74
N GLY A 69 -5.40 -19.60 -31.25
CA GLY A 69 -4.57 -19.28 -30.09
C GLY A 69 -3.48 -18.23 -30.35
N ALA A 70 -3.05 -18.01 -31.60
CA ALA A 70 -2.17 -16.92 -32.00
C ALA A 70 -2.95 -15.60 -32.09
N LEU A 71 -4.17 -15.62 -32.64
CA LEU A 71 -5.05 -14.45 -32.71
C LEU A 71 -5.40 -13.90 -31.30
N LYS A 72 -5.85 -14.76 -30.38
CA LYS A 72 -6.11 -14.36 -28.98
C LYS A 72 -4.87 -13.80 -28.27
N ARG A 73 -3.67 -14.27 -28.64
CA ARG A 73 -2.40 -13.75 -28.08
C ARG A 73 -2.04 -12.38 -28.66
N MET A 74 -2.34 -12.12 -29.93
CA MET A 74 -2.16 -10.80 -30.54
C MET A 74 -3.15 -9.79 -29.97
N GLU A 75 -4.42 -10.14 -29.90
CA GLU A 75 -5.46 -9.29 -29.30
C GLU A 75 -5.11 -8.89 -27.85
N LYS A 76 -4.68 -9.86 -27.04
CA LYS A 76 -4.22 -9.58 -25.67
C LYS A 76 -2.97 -8.69 -25.62
N ARG A 77 -2.09 -8.75 -26.62
CA ARG A 77 -0.92 -7.86 -26.73
C ARG A 77 -1.33 -6.45 -27.13
N GLU A 78 -2.28 -6.32 -28.04
CA GLU A 78 -2.84 -5.04 -28.47
C GLU A 78 -3.60 -4.36 -27.33
N GLN A 79 -4.44 -5.08 -26.60
CA GLN A 79 -5.10 -4.56 -25.39
C GLN A 79 -4.08 -4.05 -24.36
N ARG A 80 -2.97 -4.77 -24.14
CA ARG A 80 -1.89 -4.30 -23.26
C ARG A 80 -1.21 -3.04 -23.77
N ARG A 81 -0.98 -2.93 -25.08
CA ARG A 81 -0.40 -1.74 -25.71
C ARG A 81 -1.33 -0.54 -25.58
N ALA A 82 -2.63 -0.72 -25.85
CA ALA A 82 -3.64 0.31 -25.67
C ALA A 82 -3.70 0.80 -24.22
N VAL A 83 -3.72 -0.11 -23.24
CA VAL A 83 -3.69 0.23 -21.81
C VAL A 83 -2.41 0.98 -21.43
N THR A 84 -1.26 0.61 -22.00
CA THR A 84 0.01 1.33 -21.73
C THR A 84 -0.04 2.74 -22.34
N ALA A 85 -0.58 2.87 -23.54
CA ALA A 85 -0.67 4.14 -24.26
C ALA A 85 -1.63 5.14 -23.59
N SER A 86 -2.64 4.65 -22.87
CA SER A 86 -3.60 5.48 -22.13
C SER A 86 -3.11 5.91 -20.73
N LEU A 87 -1.91 5.50 -20.30
CA LEU A 87 -1.35 5.93 -19.02
C LEU A 87 -0.80 7.37 -19.13
N PRO A 88 -0.86 8.17 -18.04
CA PRO A 88 -0.15 9.44 -17.96
C PRO A 88 1.34 9.28 -18.27
N GLU A 89 2.00 10.32 -18.78
CA GLU A 89 3.39 10.27 -19.23
C GLU A 89 4.36 9.74 -18.16
N ALA A 90 4.26 10.23 -16.92
CA ALA A 90 5.09 9.75 -15.82
C ALA A 90 4.95 8.22 -15.58
N TRP A 91 3.75 7.67 -15.77
CA TRP A 91 3.48 6.24 -15.67
C TRP A 91 4.02 5.45 -16.86
N ARG A 92 3.99 6.03 -18.07
CA ARG A 92 4.62 5.43 -19.27
C ARG A 92 6.13 5.35 -19.09
N LEU A 93 6.77 6.43 -18.62
CA LEU A 93 8.20 6.45 -18.31
C LEU A 93 8.59 5.43 -17.23
N LEU A 94 7.78 5.31 -16.17
CA LEU A 94 7.96 4.29 -15.14
C LEU A 94 7.89 2.88 -15.74
N GLU A 95 6.96 2.63 -16.66
CA GLU A 95 6.83 1.34 -17.34
C GLU A 95 8.03 1.06 -18.26
N GLU A 96 8.53 2.06 -18.98
CA GLU A 96 9.74 1.93 -19.78
C GLU A 96 10.97 1.60 -18.93
N ARG A 97 11.12 2.26 -17.78
CA ARG A 97 12.17 1.95 -16.79
C ARG A 97 12.03 0.52 -16.26
N GLN A 98 10.83 0.11 -15.83
CA GLN A 98 10.58 -1.27 -15.38
C GLN A 98 10.91 -2.29 -16.49
N ARG A 99 10.50 -2.03 -17.73
CA ARG A 99 10.82 -2.90 -18.88
C ARG A 99 12.31 -2.91 -19.19
N ALA A 100 13.02 -1.79 -19.03
CA ALA A 100 14.46 -1.71 -19.22
C ALA A 100 15.20 -2.54 -18.17
N VAL A 101 14.80 -2.47 -16.90
CA VAL A 101 15.34 -3.32 -15.82
C VAL A 101 15.10 -4.80 -16.16
N ILE A 102 13.88 -5.18 -16.53
CA ILE A 102 13.56 -6.57 -16.92
C ILE A 102 14.40 -7.03 -18.12
N ARG A 103 14.58 -6.18 -19.15
CA ARG A 103 15.42 -6.49 -20.31
C ARG A 103 16.88 -6.68 -19.90
N ARG A 104 17.41 -5.79 -19.06
CA ARG A 104 18.79 -5.87 -18.57
C ARG A 104 19.01 -7.14 -17.76
N VAL A 105 18.07 -7.51 -16.89
CA VAL A 105 18.12 -8.78 -16.15
C VAL A 105 18.14 -9.96 -17.12
N ALA A 106 17.26 -9.97 -18.14
CA ALA A 106 17.25 -11.03 -19.15
C ALA A 106 18.53 -11.08 -19.99
N GLU A 107 19.17 -9.95 -20.27
CA GLU A 107 20.48 -9.88 -20.93
C GLU A 107 21.59 -10.45 -20.05
N CYS A 108 21.63 -10.11 -18.77
CA CYS A 108 22.56 -10.70 -17.81
C CYS A 108 22.34 -12.22 -17.71
N GLU A 109 21.08 -12.70 -17.70
CA GLU A 109 20.75 -14.13 -17.73
C GLU A 109 21.27 -14.80 -19.01
N ARG A 110 21.15 -14.15 -20.18
CA ARG A 110 21.70 -14.66 -21.44
C ARG A 110 23.22 -14.70 -21.43
N ALA A 111 23.86 -13.62 -21.01
CA ALA A 111 25.32 -13.48 -20.96
C ALA A 111 25.95 -14.51 -20.02
N ALA A 112 25.26 -14.83 -18.92
CA ALA A 112 25.68 -15.87 -17.99
C ALA A 112 25.28 -17.30 -18.44
N GLY A 113 24.72 -17.47 -19.64
CA GLY A 113 24.44 -18.78 -20.26
C GLY A 113 23.17 -19.47 -19.78
N TYR A 114 22.21 -18.76 -19.16
CA TYR A 114 21.06 -19.38 -18.50
C TYR A 114 19.77 -19.43 -19.32
N VAL A 115 19.69 -18.70 -20.45
CA VAL A 115 18.51 -18.74 -21.32
C VAL A 115 18.51 -20.02 -22.18
N GLY A 116 17.48 -20.84 -22.01
CA GLY A 116 17.35 -22.14 -22.71
C GLY A 116 17.86 -23.35 -21.92
N THR A 117 18.36 -23.16 -20.70
CA THR A 117 18.88 -24.26 -19.87
C THR A 117 17.78 -24.99 -19.09
N ASN A 118 17.95 -26.30 -18.94
CA ASN A 118 16.99 -27.18 -18.26
C ASN A 118 16.69 -26.68 -16.83
N ARG A 119 15.47 -26.95 -16.31
CA ARG A 119 14.92 -26.39 -15.04
C ARG A 119 15.88 -26.45 -13.84
N ALA A 120 16.77 -27.45 -13.82
CA ALA A 120 17.82 -27.62 -12.82
C ALA A 120 18.87 -26.51 -12.82
N LYS A 121 19.38 -26.09 -14.00
CA LYS A 121 20.41 -25.03 -14.11
C LYS A 121 19.87 -23.66 -13.73
N LYS A 122 18.62 -23.34 -14.09
CA LYS A 122 17.92 -22.14 -13.61
C LYS A 122 17.75 -22.16 -12.09
N THR A 123 17.39 -23.31 -11.51
CA THR A 123 17.23 -23.46 -10.06
C THR A 123 18.56 -23.28 -9.32
N ALA A 124 19.65 -23.83 -9.87
CA ALA A 124 21.01 -23.68 -9.34
C ALA A 124 21.52 -22.24 -9.42
N TRP A 125 21.30 -21.53 -10.54
CA TRP A 125 21.65 -20.11 -10.65
C TRP A 125 20.81 -19.23 -9.74
N ASP A 126 19.50 -19.45 -9.70
CA ASP A 126 18.64 -18.75 -8.74
C ASP A 126 19.15 -19.04 -7.30
N ASN A 127 19.60 -20.27 -6.99
CA ASN A 127 20.17 -20.58 -5.67
C ASN A 127 21.50 -19.84 -5.43
N ALA A 128 22.38 -19.74 -6.45
CA ALA A 128 23.66 -19.06 -6.34
C ALA A 128 23.52 -17.52 -6.27
N ARG A 129 22.56 -16.93 -7.00
CA ARG A 129 22.24 -15.50 -6.95
C ARG A 129 21.60 -15.09 -5.62
N TYR A 130 20.87 -15.99 -4.97
CA TYR A 130 20.22 -15.76 -3.68
C TYR A 130 20.94 -16.41 -2.49
N GLN A 131 22.14 -16.99 -2.68
CA GLN A 131 23.03 -17.33 -1.57
C GLN A 131 23.57 -16.01 -1.00
N GLY A 132 22.88 -15.50 0.02
CA GLY A 132 23.14 -14.21 0.66
C GLY A 132 21.96 -13.23 0.66
N LEU A 133 20.87 -13.54 -0.06
CA LEU A 133 19.62 -12.78 -0.06
C LEU A 133 18.50 -13.73 0.37
N GLY A 134 18.03 -13.59 1.61
CA GLY A 134 17.09 -14.53 2.22
C GLY A 134 15.80 -14.77 1.42
N GLY A 135 15.60 -16.01 0.95
CA GLY A 135 14.28 -16.63 0.80
C GLY A 135 13.53 -16.47 -0.54
N LYS A 136 13.46 -17.59 -1.28
CA LYS A 136 12.84 -17.77 -2.62
C LYS A 136 11.30 -17.79 -2.72
N ASN A 137 10.52 -17.57 -1.67
CA ASN A 137 9.11 -18.00 -1.71
C ASN A 137 8.04 -16.93 -1.97
N TYR A 138 8.40 -15.66 -2.23
CA TYR A 138 7.37 -14.64 -2.50
C TYR A 138 6.82 -14.60 -3.93
N LEU A 139 7.40 -15.35 -4.90
CA LEU A 139 7.13 -15.11 -6.33
C LEU A 139 6.84 -16.34 -7.22
N LYS A 140 6.71 -17.57 -6.67
CA LYS A 140 6.31 -18.73 -7.50
C LYS A 140 4.82 -19.06 -7.39
N GLY A 141 4.04 -18.42 -8.25
CA GLY A 141 2.79 -18.99 -8.76
C GLY A 141 3.09 -20.26 -9.56
N GLY A 142 3.11 -21.41 -8.89
CA GLY A 142 3.33 -22.72 -9.51
C GLY A 142 2.02 -23.48 -9.68
N LYS A 143 1.55 -23.64 -10.92
CA LYS A 143 0.56 -24.66 -11.31
C LYS A 143 1.03 -26.03 -10.79
N ARG A 144 0.19 -26.71 -10.00
CA ARG A 144 0.14 -28.18 -9.94
C ARG A 144 -1.27 -28.63 -10.33
N GLY A 145 -1.29 -29.72 -11.08
CA GLY A 145 -2.42 -30.22 -11.86
C GLY A 145 -3.67 -30.55 -11.05
N GLY A 146 -4.77 -30.63 -11.79
CA GLY A 146 -6.11 -30.85 -11.26
C GLY A 146 -6.28 -32.16 -10.51
N ALA A 147 -7.10 -32.08 -9.47
CA ALA A 147 -8.06 -33.08 -9.01
C ALA A 147 -8.60 -32.59 -7.67
N ARG A 148 -9.72 -31.85 -7.71
CA ARG A 148 -10.76 -31.72 -6.65
C ARG A 148 -11.60 -30.50 -6.97
N GLN A 149 -12.55 -30.72 -7.87
CA GLN A 149 -13.69 -29.84 -8.08
C GLN A 149 -14.93 -30.73 -7.91
N LYS A 150 -15.42 -30.80 -6.67
CA LYS A 150 -16.79 -31.15 -6.30
C LYS A 150 -16.92 -30.97 -4.79
N GLU A 151 -18.11 -30.54 -4.37
CA GLU A 151 -18.57 -30.30 -3.00
C GLU A 151 -18.13 -28.96 -2.40
N ILE A 152 -19.01 -27.95 -2.51
CA ILE A 152 -19.93 -27.55 -1.43
C ILE A 152 -20.91 -26.56 -2.06
N GLU A 153 -22.02 -27.12 -2.55
CA GLU A 153 -23.33 -26.47 -2.51
C GLU A 153 -23.91 -26.84 -1.15
N ASN A 154 -24.20 -25.84 -0.33
CA ASN A 154 -25.33 -25.77 0.61
C ASN A 154 -25.04 -24.65 1.62
N GLY A 155 -25.82 -23.58 1.51
CA GLY A 155 -25.73 -22.42 2.38
C GLY A 155 -26.31 -22.67 3.76
N VAL A 156 -25.88 -21.85 4.71
CA VAL A 156 -26.71 -21.31 5.78
C VAL A 156 -26.27 -19.86 6.00
N VAL A 157 -27.27 -18.99 6.05
CA VAL A 157 -27.16 -17.54 6.19
C VAL A 157 -27.02 -17.22 7.67
N GLY A 158 -25.94 -16.52 8.03
CA GLY A 158 -25.75 -15.87 9.32
C GLY A 158 -25.06 -14.54 9.07
N ALA A 159 -25.82 -13.46 9.14
CA ALA A 159 -25.36 -12.10 8.88
C ALA A 159 -24.69 -11.53 10.14
N GLU A 160 -23.36 -11.39 10.08
CA GLU A 160 -22.63 -10.41 10.86
C GLU A 160 -21.76 -9.60 9.89
N GLU A 161 -21.87 -8.28 9.97
CA GLU A 161 -21.20 -7.31 9.11
C GLU A 161 -19.68 -7.26 9.38
N GLU A 162 -18.94 -8.17 8.74
CA GLU A 162 -17.50 -7.96 8.48
C GLU A 162 -17.35 -7.31 7.10
N ASP A 163 -17.23 -5.97 7.07
CA ASP A 163 -16.87 -5.24 5.85
C ASP A 163 -15.41 -5.56 5.46
N GLY A 164 -15.29 -6.63 4.67
CA GLY A 164 -14.07 -7.28 4.25
C GLY A 164 -13.26 -6.50 3.22
N GLY A 165 -12.77 -5.33 3.59
CA GLY A 165 -11.57 -4.74 3.01
C GLY A 165 -10.35 -5.27 3.77
N ALA A 166 -9.92 -6.50 3.48
CA ALA A 166 -8.75 -7.11 4.10
C ALA A 166 -7.56 -6.15 3.97
N MET A 167 -7.18 -5.57 5.10
CA MET A 167 -5.89 -4.91 5.24
C MET A 167 -4.83 -5.87 4.74
N VAL A 168 -3.78 -5.32 4.13
CA VAL A 168 -2.57 -6.08 3.91
C VAL A 168 -2.13 -6.58 5.30
N GLU A 169 -2.40 -7.86 5.58
CA GLU A 169 -1.83 -8.65 6.67
C GLU A 169 -0.31 -8.77 6.44
N ARG A 170 0.40 -7.64 6.53
CA ARG A 170 1.87 -7.61 6.65
C ARG A 170 2.36 -7.04 7.98
N GLY A 171 1.45 -6.63 8.86
CA GLY A 171 1.75 -6.29 10.24
C GLY A 171 1.02 -7.23 11.18
N ASN A 172 1.75 -8.12 11.85
CA ASN A 172 1.32 -8.95 12.98
C ASN A 172 0.43 -10.16 12.69
N GLU A 173 1.04 -11.24 12.19
CA GLU A 173 0.73 -12.55 12.78
C GLU A 173 1.40 -12.58 14.17
N ALA A 174 0.59 -12.47 15.21
CA ALA A 174 0.96 -12.88 16.55
C ALA A 174 1.14 -14.40 16.52
N VAL A 175 2.36 -14.87 16.28
CA VAL A 175 2.70 -16.28 16.44
C VAL A 175 2.95 -16.51 17.91
N ASN A 176 1.96 -17.17 18.51
CA ASN A 176 1.96 -17.75 19.84
C ASN A 176 3.24 -18.57 20.09
N ASP A 177 3.72 -18.54 21.33
CA ASP A 177 4.70 -19.49 21.85
C ASP A 177 4.11 -20.90 21.72
N GLY A 178 4.61 -21.64 20.74
CA GLY A 178 4.10 -22.96 20.40
C GLY A 178 5.04 -23.64 19.41
N VAL A 179 5.92 -24.47 19.96
CA VAL A 179 6.78 -25.42 19.25
C VAL A 179 5.97 -26.13 18.14
N GLY A 180 6.26 -25.82 16.87
CA GLY A 180 5.58 -26.45 15.74
C GLY A 180 5.90 -25.78 14.39
N GLY A 181 6.95 -26.27 13.73
CA GLY A 181 7.56 -25.65 12.55
C GLY A 181 6.65 -25.52 11.32
N THR A 182 6.80 -24.39 10.63
CA THR A 182 6.60 -24.31 9.17
C THR A 182 7.78 -23.55 8.53
N ALA A 183 8.42 -24.22 7.57
CA ALA A 183 9.67 -23.83 6.94
C ALA A 183 9.50 -22.65 5.97
N GLY A 184 9.78 -21.45 6.45
CA GLY A 184 10.08 -20.26 5.65
C GLY A 184 11.38 -19.65 6.16
N GLY A 185 12.53 -20.17 5.72
CA GLY A 185 13.82 -19.79 6.26
C GLY A 185 14.20 -18.33 5.93
N GLY A 186 13.80 -17.37 6.77
CA GLY A 186 14.42 -16.05 6.82
C GLY A 186 15.88 -16.17 7.30
N TRP A 187 16.68 -15.10 7.20
CA TRP A 187 18.08 -15.08 7.68
C TRP A 187 18.26 -15.57 9.14
N TYR A 188 17.19 -15.51 9.93
CA TYR A 188 17.08 -15.96 11.31
C TYR A 188 16.93 -17.49 11.47
N ALA A 189 16.58 -18.22 10.41
CA ALA A 189 16.27 -19.64 10.51
C ALA A 189 17.54 -20.45 10.80
N GLY A 190 17.59 -21.02 12.00
CA GLY A 190 18.74 -21.79 12.48
C GLY A 190 19.83 -20.95 13.14
N LYS A 191 19.64 -19.63 13.29
CA LYS A 191 20.53 -18.77 14.09
C LYS A 191 20.03 -18.71 15.53
N THR A 192 20.97 -18.78 16.46
CA THR A 192 20.75 -18.44 17.87
C THR A 192 20.44 -16.95 18.00
N ASP A 193 19.76 -16.56 19.08
CA ASP A 193 19.54 -15.15 19.37
C ASP A 193 20.85 -14.38 19.50
N GLU A 194 21.91 -15.04 19.98
CA GLU A 194 23.26 -14.49 20.12
C GLU A 194 23.86 -14.14 18.74
N GLU A 195 23.74 -15.04 17.76
CA GLU A 195 24.22 -14.81 16.38
C GLU A 195 23.42 -13.72 15.67
N ILE A 196 22.11 -13.66 15.93
CA ILE A 196 21.26 -12.57 15.47
C ILE A 196 21.80 -11.25 16.02
N VAL A 197 21.95 -11.18 17.33
CA VAL A 197 22.42 -10.01 18.05
C VAL A 197 23.84 -9.62 17.61
N ALA A 198 24.74 -10.53 17.25
CA ALA A 198 26.11 -10.17 16.88
C ALA A 198 26.26 -9.49 15.50
N ASP A 199 25.50 -9.90 14.47
CA ASP A 199 25.76 -9.51 13.07
C ASP A 199 24.53 -8.96 12.31
N THR A 200 23.45 -8.61 13.00
CA THR A 200 22.23 -8.14 12.32
C THR A 200 22.44 -6.86 11.52
N VAL A 201 23.22 -5.89 12.01
CA VAL A 201 23.36 -4.60 11.30
C VAL A 201 24.15 -4.75 10.00
N SER A 202 25.23 -5.53 9.99
CA SER A 202 25.97 -5.87 8.77
C SER A 202 25.08 -6.57 7.75
N TRP A 203 24.24 -7.50 8.20
CA TRP A 203 23.28 -8.17 7.33
C TRP A 203 22.24 -7.20 6.75
N LEU A 204 21.64 -6.34 7.58
CA LEU A 204 20.71 -5.30 7.09
C LEU A 204 21.39 -4.38 6.07
N ALA A 205 22.65 -4.01 6.31
CA ALA A 205 23.45 -3.22 5.38
C ALA A 205 23.61 -3.94 4.04
N GLN A 206 23.88 -5.25 4.04
CA GLN A 206 24.01 -6.07 2.84
C GLN A 206 22.68 -6.20 2.08
N GLU A 207 21.57 -6.43 2.78
CA GLU A 207 20.24 -6.50 2.15
C GLU A 207 19.90 -5.19 1.45
N MET A 208 20.13 -4.05 2.11
CA MET A 208 19.81 -2.73 1.59
C MET A 208 20.72 -2.28 0.43
N ARG A 209 21.92 -2.86 0.26
CA ARG A 209 22.84 -2.52 -0.87
C ARG A 209 22.24 -2.78 -2.24
N ALA A 210 21.36 -3.77 -2.34
CA ALA A 210 20.66 -4.09 -3.59
C ALA A 210 19.39 -3.25 -3.80
N MET A 211 19.05 -2.38 -2.85
CA MET A 211 17.80 -1.62 -2.85
C MET A 211 18.01 -0.17 -3.31
N MET A 212 16.89 0.49 -3.59
CA MET A 212 16.83 1.86 -4.08
C MET A 212 17.45 2.85 -3.07
N ILE A 213 17.22 2.67 -1.77
CA ILE A 213 17.79 3.53 -0.73
C ILE A 213 19.32 3.65 -0.81
N TYR A 214 20.03 2.58 -1.11
CA TYR A 214 21.48 2.60 -1.26
C TYR A 214 21.92 3.37 -2.51
N ARG A 215 21.16 3.23 -3.61
CA ARG A 215 21.46 3.80 -4.92
C ARG A 215 21.15 5.29 -4.99
N ASP A 216 19.96 5.69 -4.53
CA ASP A 216 19.37 7.01 -4.78
C ASP A 216 19.33 7.88 -3.52
N TYR A 217 19.46 7.29 -2.31
CA TYR A 217 19.38 8.00 -1.02
C TYR A 217 20.54 7.60 -0.09
N ARG A 218 21.76 7.72 -0.62
CA ARG A 218 22.97 7.18 0.00
C ARG A 218 23.25 7.75 1.39
N ASP A 219 23.00 9.04 1.57
CA ASP A 219 23.11 9.74 2.85
C ASP A 219 22.14 9.19 3.91
N ILE A 220 20.90 8.91 3.50
CA ILE A 220 19.88 8.32 4.39
C ILE A 220 20.27 6.88 4.74
N TYR A 221 20.77 6.10 3.77
CA TYR A 221 21.28 4.75 4.02
C TYR A 221 22.39 4.75 5.09
N GLU A 222 23.39 5.62 4.95
CA GLU A 222 24.52 5.68 5.88
C GLU A 222 24.10 6.12 7.29
N ARG A 223 23.24 7.15 7.38
CA ARG A 223 22.68 7.59 8.68
C ARG A 223 21.85 6.49 9.33
N ALA A 224 21.03 5.78 8.55
CA ALA A 224 20.21 4.71 9.07
C ALA A 224 21.05 3.55 9.61
N LEU A 225 22.18 3.20 8.99
CA LEU A 225 23.09 2.20 9.54
C LEU A 225 23.70 2.63 10.87
N ALA A 226 24.15 3.88 10.97
CA ALA A 226 24.68 4.42 12.23
C ALA A 226 23.61 4.41 13.35
N ILE A 227 22.36 4.72 13.01
CA ILE A 227 21.23 4.65 13.94
C ILE A 227 20.92 3.21 14.34
N LEU A 228 20.92 2.27 13.40
CA LEU A 228 20.73 0.85 13.69
C LEU A 228 21.82 0.32 14.63
N ASP A 229 23.08 0.72 14.43
CA ASP A 229 24.17 0.39 15.35
C ASP A 229 23.97 0.99 16.75
N LYS A 230 23.49 2.24 16.83
CA LYS A 230 23.13 2.88 18.11
C LYS A 230 22.03 2.11 18.83
N TRP A 231 20.92 1.82 18.14
CA TRP A 231 19.79 1.06 18.71
C TRP A 231 20.21 -0.34 19.11
N ARG A 232 21.03 -1.00 18.30
CA ARG A 232 21.56 -2.32 18.63
C ARG A 232 22.30 -2.32 19.96
N ARG A 233 23.12 -1.30 20.26
CA ARG A 233 23.90 -1.21 21.50
C ARG A 233 23.06 -0.81 22.71
N SER A 234 22.01 -0.02 22.50
CA SER A 234 21.20 0.57 23.57
C SER A 234 19.94 -0.22 23.91
N PHE A 235 19.36 -0.94 22.95
CA PHE A 235 18.09 -1.64 23.15
C PHE A 235 18.34 -2.97 23.89
N PRO A 236 17.50 -3.32 24.87
CA PRO A 236 17.47 -4.66 25.44
C PRO A 236 17.30 -5.71 24.34
N LYS A 237 17.91 -6.88 24.53
CA LYS A 237 17.89 -7.99 23.57
C LYS A 237 16.47 -8.31 23.08
N SER A 238 15.50 -8.38 23.99
CA SER A 238 14.08 -8.66 23.70
C SER A 238 13.41 -7.59 22.82
N VAL A 239 13.77 -6.31 23.01
CA VAL A 239 13.29 -5.19 22.18
C VAL A 239 13.95 -5.26 20.81
N TRP A 240 15.29 -5.37 20.76
CA TRP A 240 16.05 -5.41 19.51
C TRP A 240 15.57 -6.52 18.58
N ILE A 241 15.43 -7.76 19.08
CA ILE A 241 14.96 -8.90 18.29
C ILE A 241 13.61 -8.60 17.63
N ARG A 242 12.70 -7.93 18.32
CA ARG A 242 11.38 -7.55 17.76
C ARG A 242 11.51 -6.49 16.66
N VAL A 243 12.36 -5.48 16.88
CA VAL A 243 12.65 -4.41 15.89
C VAL A 243 13.22 -4.99 14.60
N VAL A 244 14.12 -5.97 14.67
CA VAL A 244 14.75 -6.52 13.46
C VAL A 244 14.04 -7.73 12.87
N LYS A 245 13.04 -8.27 13.59
CA LYS A 245 12.33 -9.50 13.24
C LYS A 245 11.90 -9.52 11.78
N SER A 246 12.33 -10.57 11.07
CA SER A 246 12.00 -10.85 9.68
C SER A 246 12.55 -9.84 8.65
N GLY A 247 13.50 -8.98 9.03
CA GLY A 247 14.09 -7.99 8.11
C GLY A 247 13.13 -6.91 7.64
N ARG A 248 12.00 -6.74 8.35
CA ARG A 248 10.95 -5.80 7.98
C ARG A 248 11.51 -4.38 7.89
N ILE A 249 12.33 -4.00 8.86
CA ILE A 249 12.97 -2.69 8.93
C ILE A 249 13.72 -2.29 7.65
N ALA A 250 14.43 -3.20 6.98
CA ALA A 250 15.12 -2.88 5.72
C ALA A 250 14.14 -2.51 4.59
N LYS A 251 13.03 -3.25 4.50
CA LYS A 251 11.99 -2.98 3.49
C LYS A 251 11.28 -1.68 3.79
N GLU A 252 10.84 -1.50 5.03
CA GLU A 252 10.14 -0.29 5.49
C GLU A 252 11.01 0.94 5.28
N LEU A 253 12.29 0.89 5.65
CA LEU A 253 13.24 1.97 5.47
C LEU A 253 13.48 2.29 3.98
N ASN A 254 13.65 1.28 3.12
CA ASN A 254 13.77 1.49 1.68
C ASN A 254 12.49 2.11 1.07
N GLU A 255 11.31 1.68 1.54
CA GLU A 255 10.03 2.21 1.11
C GLU A 255 9.78 3.65 1.59
N CYS A 256 10.36 4.03 2.73
CA CYS A 256 10.23 5.34 3.37
C CYS A 256 11.35 6.32 3.00
N ALA A 257 12.42 5.90 2.34
CA ALA A 257 13.57 6.77 2.05
C ALA A 257 13.20 8.10 1.35
N PRO A 258 12.29 8.14 0.36
CA PRO A 258 11.86 9.43 -0.23
C PRO A 258 11.11 10.32 0.76
N VAL A 259 10.34 9.71 1.66
CA VAL A 259 9.58 10.42 2.70
C VAL A 259 10.52 11.01 3.75
N ILE A 260 11.54 10.24 4.15
CA ILE A 260 12.60 10.71 5.05
C ILE A 260 13.36 11.87 4.40
N LYS A 261 13.74 11.76 3.12
CA LYS A 261 14.42 12.83 2.40
C LYS A 261 13.59 14.10 2.38
N HIS A 262 12.31 13.98 2.05
CA HIS A 262 11.39 15.11 2.03
C HIS A 262 11.26 15.78 3.41
N ALA A 263 11.03 14.99 4.47
CA ALA A 263 10.92 15.51 5.82
C ALA A 263 12.20 16.22 6.28
N LEU A 264 13.37 15.66 5.96
CA LEU A 264 14.67 16.30 6.24
C LEU A 264 14.79 17.65 5.54
N ASP A 265 14.48 17.70 4.24
CA ASP A 265 14.55 18.95 3.47
C ASP A 265 13.56 20.00 3.98
N ARG A 266 12.34 19.57 4.34
CA ARG A 266 11.31 20.45 4.88
C ARG A 266 11.73 21.04 6.22
N VAL A 267 12.16 20.22 7.16
CA VAL A 267 12.62 20.66 8.49
C VAL A 267 13.90 21.51 8.37
N ALA A 268 14.79 21.22 7.43
CA ALA A 268 15.97 22.05 7.19
C ALA A 268 15.60 23.50 6.81
N LYS A 269 14.54 23.69 6.02
CA LYS A 269 14.03 25.02 5.60
C LYS A 269 13.25 25.75 6.69
N MET A 270 12.70 25.06 7.68
CA MET A 270 11.95 25.70 8.76
C MET A 270 12.86 26.57 9.64
N PRO A 271 12.40 27.73 10.13
CA PRO A 271 13.13 28.47 11.14
C PRO A 271 13.19 27.67 12.44
N VAL A 272 14.19 27.94 13.29
CA VAL A 272 14.17 27.50 14.68
C VAL A 272 13.26 28.47 15.43
N PRO A 273 12.10 28.05 15.94
CA PRO A 273 11.21 28.95 16.66
C PRO A 273 11.83 29.33 18.00
N ALA A 274 11.50 30.55 18.46
CA ALA A 274 11.92 31.02 19.78
C ALA A 274 11.18 30.26 20.90
N ASP A 275 9.88 30.00 20.70
CA ASP A 275 9.05 29.19 21.59
C ASP A 275 9.12 27.69 21.19
N PRO A 276 9.56 26.80 22.09
CA PRO A 276 9.52 25.35 21.86
C PRO A 276 8.13 24.79 21.54
N ASP A 277 7.04 25.45 21.95
CA ASP A 277 5.67 25.01 21.66
C ASP A 277 5.21 25.31 20.22
N GLU A 278 5.96 26.14 19.51
CA GLU A 278 5.76 26.46 18.08
C GLU A 278 6.59 25.56 17.15
N ARG A 279 7.41 24.65 17.71
CA ARG A 279 8.11 23.63 16.92
C ARG A 279 7.12 22.72 16.20
N ALA A 280 7.56 22.19 15.06
CA ALA A 280 6.74 21.33 14.23
C ALA A 280 6.35 20.03 14.95
N THR A 281 5.18 19.51 14.60
CA THR A 281 4.72 18.18 14.98
C THR A 281 4.62 17.31 13.73
N VAL A 282 5.30 16.17 13.73
CA VAL A 282 5.19 15.19 12.65
C VAL A 282 4.08 14.20 13.00
N ILE A 283 3.21 13.88 12.06
CA ILE A 283 2.16 12.86 12.20
C ILE A 283 2.47 11.72 11.23
N ASP A 284 2.81 10.55 11.77
CA ASP A 284 3.02 9.31 11.02
C ASP A 284 1.71 8.51 11.01
N LEU A 285 0.93 8.66 9.93
CA LEU A 285 -0.39 8.04 9.77
C LEU A 285 -0.27 6.58 9.34
N CYS A 286 -1.00 5.71 10.03
CA CYS A 286 -0.88 4.25 9.90
C CYS A 286 0.57 3.79 10.06
N SER A 287 1.22 4.34 11.08
CA SER A 287 2.63 4.14 11.43
C SER A 287 3.04 2.66 11.59
N GLY A 288 2.09 1.75 11.78
CA GLY A 288 2.38 0.35 12.08
C GLY A 288 3.35 0.26 13.25
N PHE A 289 4.47 -0.44 13.08
CA PHE A 289 5.48 -0.58 14.14
C PHE A 289 6.18 0.75 14.51
N GLY A 290 6.08 1.78 13.66
CA GLY A 290 6.64 3.11 13.90
C GLY A 290 8.06 3.32 13.38
N TYR A 291 8.56 2.48 12.48
CA TYR A 291 9.95 2.60 11.98
C TYR A 291 10.25 3.98 11.37
N LEU A 292 9.32 4.53 10.58
CA LEU A 292 9.48 5.86 9.98
C LEU A 292 9.69 6.92 11.07
N GLY A 293 8.78 7.02 12.03
CA GLY A 293 8.92 7.94 13.15
C GLY A 293 10.16 7.71 14.00
N MET A 294 10.56 6.46 14.26
CA MET A 294 11.80 6.15 15.00
C MET A 294 13.04 6.70 14.28
N PHE A 295 13.18 6.48 12.97
CA PHE A 295 14.30 7.02 12.20
C PHE A 295 14.26 8.55 12.14
N LEU A 296 13.07 9.14 11.94
CA LEU A 296 12.93 10.60 11.92
C LEU A 296 13.26 11.24 13.27
N SER A 297 13.00 10.56 14.39
CA SER A 297 13.38 11.07 15.72
C SER A 297 14.89 11.26 15.86
N GLU A 298 15.66 10.38 15.24
CA GLU A 298 17.13 10.42 15.25
C GLU A 298 17.71 11.34 14.16
N MET A 299 16.99 11.56 13.06
CA MET A 299 17.53 12.28 11.89
C MET A 299 17.11 13.75 11.81
N LEU A 300 15.97 14.15 12.36
CA LEU A 300 15.45 15.53 12.30
C LEU A 300 16.06 16.42 13.40
N ASP A 301 16.06 17.74 13.20
CA ASP A 301 16.57 18.70 14.19
C ASP A 301 15.58 18.85 15.37
N PRO A 302 15.93 18.44 16.60
CA PRO A 302 15.04 18.52 17.76
C PRO A 302 14.73 19.96 18.21
N ARG A 303 15.49 20.95 17.72
CA ARG A 303 15.19 22.37 17.95
C ARG A 303 14.05 22.87 17.07
N LYS A 304 13.71 22.14 16.01
CA LYS A 304 12.64 22.50 15.05
C LYS A 304 11.44 21.58 15.13
N VAL A 305 11.62 20.35 15.60
CA VAL A 305 10.55 19.35 15.74
C VAL A 305 10.37 19.00 17.21
N LYS A 306 9.16 19.16 17.72
CA LYS A 306 8.82 18.89 19.12
C LYS A 306 8.57 17.41 19.37
N MET A 307 7.80 16.79 18.47
CA MET A 307 7.36 15.42 18.62
C MET A 307 6.95 14.77 17.31
N ILE A 308 6.90 13.44 17.35
CA ILE A 308 6.38 12.59 16.27
C ILE A 308 5.23 11.75 16.84
N ALA A 309 4.03 11.97 16.33
CA ALA A 309 2.83 11.22 16.67
C ALA A 309 2.69 9.99 15.75
N LEU A 310 2.83 8.80 16.33
CA LEU A 310 2.66 7.51 15.66
C LEU A 310 1.18 7.10 15.77
N VAL A 311 0.43 7.31 14.68
CA VAL A 311 -1.02 7.05 14.66
C VAL A 311 -1.28 5.71 14.00
N ASP A 312 -1.95 4.79 14.70
CA ASP A 312 -2.36 3.48 14.17
C ASP A 312 -3.45 2.85 15.04
N LYS A 313 -4.44 2.21 14.43
CA LYS A 313 -5.51 1.50 15.16
C LYS A 313 -4.98 0.34 16.01
N GLN A 314 -3.81 -0.22 15.67
CA GLN A 314 -3.22 -1.35 16.37
C GLN A 314 -2.39 -0.95 17.58
N TRP A 315 -2.13 0.35 17.81
CA TRP A 315 -1.51 0.78 19.07
C TRP A 315 -2.43 0.44 20.26
N PRO A 316 -1.88 0.22 21.46
CA PRO A 316 -2.66 0.16 22.69
C PRO A 316 -3.22 1.53 23.07
N MET A 317 -4.31 1.54 23.82
CA MET A 317 -4.81 2.78 24.41
C MET A 317 -3.79 3.30 25.42
N PHE A 318 -3.68 4.63 25.54
CA PHE A 318 -2.85 5.23 26.57
C PHE A 318 -3.21 4.67 27.96
N ASN A 319 -2.20 4.28 28.75
CA ASN A 319 -2.33 3.63 30.05
C ASN A 319 -3.02 2.25 30.06
N ALA A 320 -3.19 1.58 28.92
CA ALA A 320 -3.70 0.21 28.86
C ALA A 320 -2.58 -0.78 28.52
N ALA A 321 -2.58 -1.96 29.15
CA ALA A 321 -1.66 -3.03 28.76
C ALA A 321 -1.90 -3.45 27.29
N PRO A 322 -0.83 -3.62 26.48
CA PRO A 322 -0.96 -4.11 25.11
C PRO A 322 -1.64 -5.49 25.04
N LYS A 323 -2.65 -5.64 24.18
CA LYS A 323 -3.22 -6.95 23.85
C LYS A 323 -2.35 -7.69 22.83
N SER A 324 -2.48 -9.02 22.74
CA SER A 324 -1.66 -9.86 21.85
C SER A 324 -1.70 -9.50 20.36
N HIS A 325 -2.83 -8.97 19.89
CA HIS A 325 -3.01 -8.52 18.49
C HIS A 325 -2.58 -7.06 18.26
N GLN A 326 -2.22 -6.34 19.32
CA GLN A 326 -1.79 -4.95 19.26
C GLN A 326 -0.27 -4.86 19.10
N ILE A 327 0.17 -3.70 18.64
CA ILE A 327 1.59 -3.41 18.51
C ILE A 327 2.14 -3.21 19.91
N ASN A 328 3.16 -3.99 20.24
CA ASN A 328 3.93 -3.76 21.45
C ASN A 328 4.71 -2.44 21.31
N TRP A 329 4.71 -1.63 22.36
CA TRP A 329 5.29 -0.28 22.36
C TRP A 329 6.58 -0.17 23.16
N ASP A 330 7.19 -1.29 23.53
CA ASP A 330 8.36 -1.32 24.42
C ASP A 330 9.55 -0.58 23.80
N HIS A 331 9.68 -0.61 22.47
CA HIS A 331 10.68 0.19 21.78
C HIS A 331 10.41 1.69 21.84
N VAL A 332 9.17 2.11 22.13
CA VAL A 332 8.79 3.54 22.24
C VAL A 332 8.87 4.02 23.69
N TYR A 333 8.38 3.23 24.65
CA TYR A 333 8.22 3.64 26.05
C TYR A 333 9.08 2.88 27.05
N GLY A 334 9.88 1.91 26.61
CA GLY A 334 10.77 1.15 27.49
C GLY A 334 10.12 -0.09 28.11
N ILE A 335 10.98 -0.88 28.78
CA ILE A 335 10.64 -2.06 29.59
C ILE A 335 11.62 -2.23 30.74
N ASP A 336 11.18 -2.82 31.85
CA ASP A 336 12.05 -3.31 32.92
C ASP A 336 13.11 -2.29 33.40
N GLY A 337 12.72 -1.02 33.52
CA GLY A 337 13.60 0.08 33.95
C GLY A 337 14.56 0.61 32.87
N TRP A 338 14.50 0.07 31.65
CA TRP A 338 15.14 0.66 30.48
C TRP A 338 14.15 1.59 29.76
N ASP A 339 14.52 2.86 29.64
CA ASP A 339 13.79 3.86 28.88
C ASP A 339 14.58 4.28 27.63
N PRO A 340 13.99 4.24 26.42
CA PRO A 340 14.67 4.69 25.22
C PRO A 340 14.83 6.21 25.19
N GLU A 341 16.05 6.67 24.92
CA GLU A 341 16.34 8.09 24.74
C GLU A 341 16.12 8.51 23.28
N TRP A 342 14.94 9.06 23.02
CA TRP A 342 14.56 9.60 21.71
C TRP A 342 14.90 11.09 21.61
N PRO A 343 15.74 11.53 20.63
CA PRO A 343 16.08 12.95 20.48
C PRO A 343 14.86 13.84 20.22
N ILE A 344 13.89 13.32 19.47
CA ILE A 344 12.55 13.91 19.34
C ILE A 344 11.54 12.94 19.93
N LYS A 345 10.70 13.43 20.83
CA LYS A 345 9.71 12.62 21.54
C LYS A 345 8.81 11.85 20.57
N LEU A 346 8.75 10.53 20.73
CA LEU A 346 7.75 9.68 20.08
C LEU A 346 6.49 9.59 20.96
N GLN A 347 5.32 9.65 20.34
CA GLN A 347 4.05 9.41 21.03
C GLN A 347 3.14 8.51 20.19
N THR A 348 2.73 7.38 20.74
CA THR A 348 1.75 6.50 20.11
C THR A 348 0.32 7.00 20.33
N ARG A 349 -0.53 6.77 19.33
CA ARG A 349 -1.96 7.09 19.35
C ARG A 349 -2.76 5.98 18.69
N LYS A 350 -3.68 5.40 19.46
CA LYS A 350 -4.64 4.42 18.96
C LYS A 350 -5.82 5.13 18.31
N ASP A 351 -5.73 5.34 17.01
CA ASP A 351 -6.83 5.89 16.22
C ASP A 351 -7.00 5.13 14.89
N ASP A 352 -8.24 4.73 14.61
CA ASP A 352 -8.72 4.25 13.33
C ASP A 352 -9.23 5.44 12.52
N ILE A 353 -8.35 5.96 11.66
CA ILE A 353 -8.65 7.14 10.84
C ILE A 353 -9.77 6.90 9.82
N LYS A 354 -10.28 5.67 9.66
CA LYS A 354 -11.51 5.42 8.89
C LYS A 354 -12.75 5.94 9.59
N GLN A 355 -12.72 6.01 10.92
CA GLN A 355 -13.88 6.39 11.73
C GLN A 355 -13.88 7.90 11.96
N ALA A 356 -14.93 8.58 11.49
CA ALA A 356 -15.09 10.02 11.66
C ALA A 356 -15.00 10.48 13.13
N GLY A 357 -15.51 9.65 14.07
CA GLY A 357 -15.40 9.92 15.50
C GLY A 357 -13.96 9.97 16.01
N GLN A 358 -13.07 9.14 15.46
CA GLN A 358 -11.65 9.09 15.84
C GLN A 358 -10.83 10.17 15.13
N LEU A 359 -11.21 10.56 13.90
CA LEU A 359 -10.64 11.76 13.26
C LEU A 359 -10.86 13.02 14.11
N ARG A 360 -12.06 13.19 14.69
CA ARG A 360 -12.33 14.28 15.65
C ARG A 360 -11.47 14.20 16.92
N GLN A 361 -11.06 12.99 17.34
CA GLN A 361 -10.13 12.85 18.47
C GLN A 361 -8.72 13.30 18.08
N ILE A 362 -8.25 12.98 16.88
CA ILE A 362 -6.96 13.47 16.36
C ILE A 362 -7.00 15.00 16.26
N GLU A 363 -8.05 15.57 15.69
CA GLU A 363 -8.26 17.01 15.64
C GLU A 363 -8.18 17.64 17.03
N LYS A 364 -8.94 17.13 18.00
CA LYS A 364 -8.96 17.67 19.37
C LYS A 364 -7.65 17.49 20.14
N HIS A 365 -6.98 16.35 19.99
CA HIS A 365 -5.89 15.93 20.87
C HIS A 365 -4.50 15.98 20.26
N VAL A 366 -4.41 16.20 18.96
CA VAL A 366 -3.15 16.43 18.22
C VAL A 366 -3.18 17.86 17.68
N PHE A 367 -4.07 18.16 16.72
CA PHE A 367 -4.10 19.48 16.07
C PHE A 367 -4.47 20.62 17.03
N GLY A 368 -5.45 20.42 17.90
CA GLY A 368 -5.90 21.42 18.86
C GLY A 368 -4.98 21.62 20.07
N LYS A 369 -3.95 20.77 20.26
CA LYS A 369 -3.03 20.84 21.41
C LYS A 369 -1.67 21.45 21.09
N HIS A 370 -1.31 21.58 19.82
CA HIS A 370 0.02 22.04 19.41
C HIS A 370 -0.12 23.24 18.48
N ARG A 371 0.71 24.27 18.71
CA ARG A 371 0.61 25.57 18.03
C ARG A 371 1.48 25.66 16.77
N GLY A 372 2.53 24.84 16.70
CA GLY A 372 3.44 24.77 15.57
C GLY A 372 2.85 24.10 14.31
N PRO A 373 3.61 24.13 13.19
CA PRO A 373 3.19 23.48 11.95
C PRO A 373 3.10 21.97 12.07
N PHE A 374 2.19 21.38 11.30
CA PHE A 374 2.10 19.92 11.15
C PHE A 374 2.74 19.46 9.85
N ILE A 375 3.45 18.33 9.92
CA ILE A 375 3.98 17.58 8.78
C ILE A 375 3.29 16.22 8.79
N ILE A 376 2.44 15.96 7.80
CA ILE A 376 1.65 14.72 7.72
C ILE A 376 2.36 13.73 6.80
N LEU A 377 2.79 12.60 7.35
CA LEU A 377 3.42 11.50 6.64
C LEU A 377 2.43 10.34 6.54
N ALA A 378 2.04 10.01 5.31
CA ALA A 378 0.96 9.08 5.00
C ALA A 378 1.47 7.97 4.09
N VAL A 379 2.27 7.06 4.66
CA VAL A 379 2.85 5.91 3.95
C VAL A 379 2.02 4.67 4.22
N HIS A 380 1.95 3.75 3.25
CA HIS A 380 1.21 2.48 3.39
C HIS A 380 -0.31 2.62 3.59
N LEU A 381 -0.89 3.76 3.22
CA LEU A 381 -2.34 3.95 3.34
C LEU A 381 -3.10 3.06 2.36
N CYS A 382 -3.88 2.14 2.94
CA CYS A 382 -4.71 1.18 2.22
C CYS A 382 -6.10 1.75 1.91
N GLY A 383 -6.52 1.67 0.64
CA GLY A 383 -7.89 1.98 0.26
C GLY A 383 -8.29 3.41 0.62
N THR A 384 -9.41 3.58 1.31
CA THR A 384 -9.94 4.91 1.67
C THR A 384 -9.11 5.66 2.73
N LEU A 385 -8.11 5.02 3.36
CA LEU A 385 -7.23 5.70 4.31
C LEU A 385 -6.51 6.90 3.66
N SER A 386 -6.14 6.81 2.38
CA SER A 386 -5.51 7.95 1.69
C SER A 386 -6.45 9.13 1.48
N VAL A 387 -7.76 8.89 1.36
CA VAL A 387 -8.76 9.98 1.35
C VAL A 387 -8.73 10.71 2.68
N LYS A 388 -8.69 9.97 3.79
CA LYS A 388 -8.68 10.53 5.15
C LYS A 388 -7.41 11.34 5.46
N ALA A 389 -6.26 10.93 4.92
CA ALA A 389 -5.05 11.74 5.01
C ALA A 389 -5.16 13.07 4.24
N VAL A 390 -5.73 13.06 3.03
CA VAL A 390 -5.94 14.29 2.25
C VAL A 390 -6.99 15.19 2.91
N GLU A 391 -8.12 14.64 3.39
CA GLU A 391 -9.12 15.39 4.17
C GLU A 391 -8.47 16.07 5.39
N MET A 392 -7.62 15.34 6.12
CA MET A 392 -6.91 15.87 7.28
C MET A 392 -5.98 17.03 6.89
N PHE A 393 -5.22 16.91 5.80
CA PHE A 393 -4.37 18.01 5.32
C PHE A 393 -5.16 19.22 4.83
N ASN A 394 -6.29 19.01 4.16
CA ASN A 394 -7.13 20.09 3.63
C ASN A 394 -7.84 20.84 4.77
N LEU A 395 -8.33 20.12 5.79
CA LEU A 395 -9.09 20.70 6.90
C LEU A 395 -8.24 21.55 7.85
N HIS A 396 -6.94 21.25 7.97
CA HIS A 396 -6.06 21.89 8.94
C HIS A 396 -5.12 22.85 8.24
N GLU A 397 -5.41 24.15 8.31
CA GLU A 397 -4.59 25.19 7.68
C GLU A 397 -3.13 25.23 8.17
N ASN A 398 -2.87 24.75 9.39
CA ASN A 398 -1.54 24.62 9.98
C ASN A 398 -0.83 23.31 9.59
N ALA A 399 -1.47 22.43 8.82
CA ALA A 399 -0.81 21.33 8.12
C ALA A 399 0.01 21.91 6.97
N SER A 400 1.28 22.19 7.30
CA SER A 400 2.23 22.84 6.41
C SER A 400 2.74 21.94 5.30
N ASP A 401 2.60 20.63 5.47
CA ASP A 401 3.24 19.62 4.63
C ASP A 401 2.46 18.29 4.64
N LEU A 402 2.34 17.65 3.48
CA LEU A 402 1.78 16.32 3.30
C LEU A 402 2.67 15.50 2.37
N VAL A 403 3.06 14.31 2.83
CA VAL A 403 3.64 13.26 2.00
C VAL A 403 2.70 12.08 1.94
N LEU A 404 2.14 11.79 0.77
CA LEU A 404 1.20 10.70 0.57
C LEU A 404 1.77 9.63 -0.37
N LYS A 405 1.82 8.39 0.11
CA LYS A 405 2.16 7.20 -0.68
C LYS A 405 1.05 6.16 -0.52
N PRO A 406 0.01 6.20 -1.39
CA PRO A 406 -1.06 5.21 -1.34
C PRO A 406 -0.50 3.82 -1.66
N CYS A 407 -1.03 2.77 -1.04
CA CYS A 407 -0.55 1.41 -1.27
C CYS A 407 -1.64 0.47 -1.82
N CYS A 408 -2.91 0.65 -1.48
CA CYS A 408 -3.99 -0.21 -1.95
C CYS A 408 -5.12 0.57 -2.61
N LEU A 409 -5.75 -0.06 -3.60
CA LEU A 409 -7.03 0.40 -4.13
C LEU A 409 -8.13 0.24 -3.07
N PRO A 410 -9.14 1.12 -3.06
CA PRO A 410 -10.32 0.92 -2.25
C PRO A 410 -11.09 -0.36 -2.62
N GLY A 411 -11.76 -0.94 -1.63
CA GLY A 411 -12.53 -2.17 -1.80
C GLY A 411 -13.76 -1.98 -2.69
N TRP A 412 -14.14 -3.02 -3.43
CA TRP A 412 -15.31 -3.00 -4.30
C TRP A 412 -16.63 -2.71 -3.56
N ASN A 413 -16.71 -3.02 -2.27
CA ASN A 413 -17.91 -2.83 -1.45
C ASN A 413 -18.39 -1.37 -1.47
N HIS A 414 -17.48 -0.40 -1.59
CA HIS A 414 -17.84 1.01 -1.69
C HIS A 414 -18.70 1.35 -2.91
N THR A 415 -18.62 0.57 -3.99
CA THR A 415 -19.45 0.80 -5.20
C THR A 415 -20.93 0.51 -4.98
N TYR A 416 -21.30 -0.13 -3.86
CA TYR A 416 -22.69 -0.38 -3.47
C TYR A 416 -23.27 0.72 -2.59
N THR A 417 -22.40 1.50 -1.93
CA THR A 417 -22.81 2.52 -0.95
C THR A 417 -22.55 3.93 -1.43
N HIS A 418 -21.71 4.12 -2.44
CA HIS A 418 -21.30 5.42 -2.95
C HIS A 418 -21.18 5.37 -4.48
N ASP A 419 -21.74 6.38 -5.15
CA ASP A 419 -21.47 6.63 -6.56
C ASP A 419 -20.17 7.42 -6.74
N THR A 420 -19.97 8.43 -5.89
CA THR A 420 -18.79 9.32 -5.88
C THR A 420 -18.31 9.58 -4.45
N TRP A 421 -17.05 9.98 -4.32
CA TRP A 421 -16.51 10.65 -3.13
C TRP A 421 -16.13 12.09 -3.47
N GLU A 422 -16.32 13.01 -2.55
CA GLU A 422 -15.85 14.39 -2.68
C GLU A 422 -14.60 14.60 -1.82
N LEU A 423 -13.57 15.19 -2.41
CA LEU A 423 -12.29 15.43 -1.74
C LEU A 423 -11.70 16.76 -2.23
N GLY A 424 -11.65 17.78 -1.37
CA GLY A 424 -11.12 19.11 -1.74
C GLY A 424 -11.82 19.73 -2.95
N GLY A 425 -13.15 19.59 -3.03
CA GLY A 425 -13.94 20.05 -4.17
C GLY A 425 -13.82 19.19 -5.44
N HIS A 426 -13.01 18.13 -5.43
CA HIS A 426 -12.86 17.18 -6.54
C HIS A 426 -13.73 15.94 -6.33
N CYS A 427 -14.46 15.52 -7.37
CA CYS A 427 -15.31 14.33 -7.34
C CYS A 427 -14.57 13.09 -7.88
N ILE A 428 -14.58 12.01 -7.11
CA ILE A 428 -13.94 10.74 -7.42
C ILE A 428 -15.01 9.68 -7.70
N PRO A 429 -15.20 9.23 -8.95
CA PRO A 429 -16.13 8.14 -9.25
C PRO A 429 -15.65 6.82 -8.66
N VAL A 430 -16.43 6.23 -7.76
CA VAL A 430 -16.00 5.07 -6.96
C VAL A 430 -15.79 3.83 -7.85
N LYS A 431 -16.60 3.65 -8.89
CA LYS A 431 -16.48 2.55 -9.86
C LYS A 431 -15.17 2.58 -10.64
N ASP A 432 -14.56 3.75 -10.82
CA ASP A 432 -13.32 3.91 -11.59
C ASP A 432 -12.10 3.50 -10.77
N VAL A 433 -12.13 3.74 -9.46
CA VAL A 433 -10.97 3.54 -8.58
C VAL A 433 -11.06 2.27 -7.72
N CYS A 434 -12.26 1.77 -7.39
CA CYS A 434 -12.42 0.55 -6.61
C CYS A 434 -12.02 -0.71 -7.38
N ALA A 435 -11.52 -1.71 -6.66
CA ALA A 435 -11.12 -3.00 -7.21
C ALA A 435 -11.77 -4.19 -6.52
N LYS A 436 -12.11 -5.21 -7.32
CA LYS A 436 -12.48 -6.54 -6.82
C LYS A 436 -11.22 -7.28 -6.41
N GLY A 437 -11.25 -7.91 -5.25
CA GLY A 437 -10.18 -8.77 -4.75
C GLY A 437 -9.63 -8.35 -3.40
N LYS A 438 -8.92 -9.27 -2.76
CA LYS A 438 -8.32 -9.07 -1.44
C LYS A 438 -7.04 -9.88 -1.29
N TRP A 439 -6.18 -9.45 -0.38
CA TRP A 439 -5.07 -10.28 0.08
C TRP A 439 -5.60 -11.28 1.11
N LYS A 440 -5.15 -12.54 1.02
CA LYS A 440 -5.40 -13.58 2.02
C LYS A 440 -4.12 -14.40 2.16
N GLY A 441 -3.49 -14.41 3.34
CA GLY A 441 -2.26 -15.15 3.59
C GLY A 441 -1.13 -14.78 2.61
N ASN A 442 -0.82 -13.48 2.48
CA ASN A 442 0.16 -12.95 1.53
C ASN A 442 -0.07 -13.30 0.05
N ARG A 443 -1.26 -13.77 -0.31
CA ARG A 443 -1.65 -14.06 -1.69
C ARG A 443 -2.77 -13.15 -2.15
N TRP A 444 -2.58 -12.53 -3.32
CA TRP A 444 -3.63 -11.77 -3.97
C TRP A 444 -4.69 -12.71 -4.54
N ILE A 445 -5.95 -12.51 -4.12
CA ILE A 445 -7.14 -13.20 -4.63
C ILE A 445 -7.98 -12.15 -5.36
N GLY A 446 -7.91 -12.14 -6.69
CA GLY A 446 -8.65 -11.17 -7.51
C GLY A 446 -8.17 -11.17 -8.96
N PRO A 447 -8.59 -10.17 -9.76
CA PRO A 447 -8.10 -9.96 -11.11
C PRO A 447 -6.57 -9.87 -11.15
N PRO A 448 -5.90 -10.23 -12.25
CA PRO A 448 -4.45 -10.09 -12.37
C PRO A 448 -3.98 -8.69 -11.96
N ARG A 449 -2.90 -8.58 -11.15
CA ARG A 449 -2.40 -7.29 -10.67
C ARG A 449 -2.10 -6.30 -11.80
N SER A 450 -1.73 -6.78 -12.98
CA SER A 450 -1.55 -5.93 -14.16
C SER A 450 -2.81 -5.17 -14.57
N HIS A 451 -4.00 -5.73 -14.35
CA HIS A 451 -5.28 -5.07 -14.65
C HIS A 451 -5.60 -3.95 -13.64
N LEU A 452 -5.04 -4.03 -12.43
CA LEU A 452 -5.23 -3.02 -11.39
C LEU A 452 -4.34 -1.78 -11.61
N ARG A 453 -3.36 -1.84 -12.51
CA ARG A 453 -2.42 -0.74 -12.76
C ARG A 453 -3.13 0.54 -13.14
N HIS A 454 -4.01 0.48 -14.14
CA HIS A 454 -4.74 1.65 -14.61
C HIS A 454 -5.63 2.21 -13.50
N LYS A 455 -6.38 1.37 -12.79
CA LYS A 455 -7.20 1.79 -11.65
C LYS A 455 -6.36 2.47 -10.57
N PHE A 456 -5.16 1.96 -10.29
CA PHE A 456 -4.26 2.56 -9.31
C PHE A 456 -3.68 3.90 -9.76
N ALA A 457 -3.34 4.03 -11.05
CA ALA A 457 -2.95 5.32 -11.62
C ALA A 457 -4.09 6.35 -11.55
N THR A 458 -5.31 5.94 -11.91
CA THR A 458 -6.53 6.76 -11.78
C THR A 458 -6.80 7.11 -10.32
N TRP A 459 -6.61 6.18 -9.39
CA TRP A 459 -6.75 6.44 -7.97
C TRP A 459 -5.77 7.52 -7.49
N CYS A 460 -4.49 7.39 -7.88
CA CYS A 460 -3.48 8.37 -7.52
C CYS A 460 -3.78 9.76 -8.11
N ASP A 461 -4.18 9.83 -9.37
CA ASP A 461 -4.57 11.08 -10.03
C ASP A 461 -5.75 11.78 -9.32
N ASN A 462 -6.76 11.01 -8.92
CA ASN A 462 -7.90 11.55 -8.16
C ASN A 462 -7.49 12.05 -6.77
N LEU A 463 -6.62 11.33 -6.06
CA LEU A 463 -6.09 11.80 -4.76
C LEU A 463 -5.32 13.11 -4.92
N TYR A 464 -4.44 13.20 -5.92
CA TYR A 464 -3.65 14.40 -6.20
C TYR A 464 -4.52 15.62 -6.51
N LYS A 465 -5.58 15.43 -7.31
CA LYS A 465 -6.56 16.49 -7.63
C LYS A 465 -7.33 16.95 -6.40
N GLY A 466 -7.61 16.04 -5.45
CA GLY A 466 -8.30 16.37 -4.21
C GLY A 466 -7.45 17.05 -3.14
N ILE A 467 -6.14 17.22 -3.34
CA ILE A 467 -5.28 18.02 -2.45
C ILE A 467 -5.57 19.50 -2.71
N ASP A 468 -6.10 20.19 -1.70
CA ASP A 468 -6.63 21.56 -1.78
C ASP A 468 -5.55 22.61 -1.45
N VAL A 469 -4.63 22.78 -2.41
CA VAL A 469 -3.54 23.76 -2.44
C VAL A 469 -3.28 24.17 -3.89
N ALA A 470 -2.52 25.25 -4.10
CA ALA A 470 -2.15 25.66 -5.45
C ALA A 470 -1.33 24.58 -6.17
N GLU A 471 -1.41 24.49 -7.50
CA GLU A 471 -0.61 23.51 -8.26
C GLU A 471 0.91 23.73 -8.11
N SER A 472 1.36 24.94 -7.76
CA SER A 472 2.77 25.20 -7.42
C SER A 472 3.20 24.63 -6.08
N GLU A 473 2.24 24.36 -5.18
CA GLU A 473 2.45 23.86 -3.83
C GLU A 473 2.37 22.33 -3.75
N LYS A 474 1.98 21.64 -4.83
CA LYS A 474 1.92 20.18 -4.87
C LYS A 474 2.61 19.60 -6.09
N ARG A 475 3.10 18.38 -5.94
CA ARG A 475 3.72 17.62 -7.03
C ARG A 475 3.52 16.13 -6.84
N THR A 476 3.60 15.40 -7.94
CA THR A 476 3.60 13.93 -7.95
C THR A 476 4.91 13.42 -8.53
N GLU A 477 5.51 12.43 -7.88
CA GLU A 477 6.73 11.77 -8.32
C GLU A 477 6.52 10.27 -8.47
N GLN A 478 7.13 9.67 -9.50
CA GLN A 478 7.16 8.23 -9.70
C GLN A 478 8.53 7.69 -9.31
N ILE A 479 8.63 7.20 -8.06
CA ILE A 479 9.87 6.69 -7.48
C ILE A 479 9.82 5.17 -7.49
N LEU A 480 10.71 4.55 -8.27
CA LEU A 480 10.72 3.11 -8.50
C LEU A 480 11.28 2.38 -7.27
N ILE A 481 10.38 2.01 -6.36
CA ILE A 481 10.69 1.22 -5.15
C ILE A 481 10.32 -0.24 -5.36
N GLN A 482 9.17 -0.49 -6.00
CA GLN A 482 8.72 -1.82 -6.37
C GLN A 482 8.99 -2.05 -7.85
N GLU A 483 10.08 -2.78 -8.13
CA GLU A 483 10.52 -3.11 -9.49
C GLU A 483 9.70 -4.24 -10.12
N GLU A 484 9.26 -5.22 -9.32
CA GLU A 484 8.55 -6.41 -9.82
C GLU A 484 7.09 -6.49 -9.35
N GLY A 485 6.17 -6.32 -10.30
CA GLY A 485 4.73 -6.62 -10.10
C GLY A 485 3.96 -5.67 -9.18
N GLY A 486 4.63 -4.65 -8.63
CA GLY A 486 4.05 -3.56 -7.86
C GLY A 486 3.76 -2.33 -8.70
N HIS A 487 2.73 -1.57 -8.29
CA HIS A 487 2.40 -0.27 -8.87
C HIS A 487 2.45 0.84 -7.81
N GLN A 488 3.00 0.56 -6.62
CA GLN A 488 3.02 1.47 -5.46
C GLN A 488 4.27 2.37 -5.49
N ASN A 489 4.48 3.06 -6.62
CA ASN A 489 5.65 3.89 -6.87
C ASN A 489 5.31 5.39 -6.91
N THR A 490 4.03 5.73 -6.73
CA THR A 490 3.58 7.12 -6.75
C THR A 490 3.70 7.75 -5.37
N PHE A 491 4.38 8.87 -5.32
CA PHE A 491 4.48 9.76 -4.18
C PHE A 491 3.83 11.09 -4.53
N MET A 492 3.03 11.63 -3.62
CA MET A 492 2.48 12.97 -3.72
C MET A 492 3.04 13.78 -2.58
N PHE A 493 3.48 14.98 -2.90
CA PHE A 493 4.00 15.94 -1.95
C PHE A 493 3.16 17.21 -2.07
N ALA A 494 2.79 17.79 -0.93
CA ALA A 494 2.17 19.10 -0.87
C ALA A 494 2.83 19.92 0.24
N GLU A 495 3.34 21.10 -0.11
CA GLU A 495 4.06 22.01 0.78
C GLU A 495 3.32 23.36 0.74
N ARG A 496 2.65 23.76 1.82
CA ARG A 496 2.04 25.10 1.88
C ARG A 496 3.15 26.16 2.00
N GLU A 497 3.10 27.17 1.14
CA GLU A 497 3.94 28.38 1.21
C GLU A 497 3.55 29.22 2.42
N ARG A 498 2.25 29.31 2.69
CA ARG A 498 1.67 29.97 3.86
C ARG A 498 0.72 29.02 4.56
N PHE A 499 0.95 28.87 5.85
CA PHE A 499 0.06 28.16 6.75
C PHE A 499 -0.20 29.08 7.95
N SER A 500 -1.36 28.97 8.58
CA SER A 500 -1.63 29.74 9.78
C SER A 500 -0.68 29.23 10.88
N GLY A 501 0.37 30.00 11.16
CA GLY A 501 1.11 29.87 12.42
C GLY A 501 0.09 30.10 13.53
N GLY A 502 0.00 29.17 14.49
CA GLY A 502 -1.03 29.21 15.52
C GLY A 502 -1.15 30.60 16.14
N ARG A 503 -2.40 31.06 16.28
CA ARG A 503 -2.76 32.32 16.95
C ARG A 503 -2.06 32.50 18.30
#